data_AF-F1A322-F1
#
_entry.id   AF-F1A322-F1
#
_cell.length_a   1.000
_cell.length_b   1.000
_cell.length_c   1.000
_cell.angle_alpha   90.00
_cell.angle_beta   90.00
_cell.angle_gamma   90.00
#
_symmetry.space_group_name_H-M   'P 1'
#
loop_
_entity.id
_entity.type
_entity.pdbx_description
1 polymer ?
#
loop_
_entity_poly.entity_id
_entity_poly.type
_entity_poly.pdbx_seq_one_letter_code
_entity_poly.pdbx_strand_id
1 'polypeptide(L)'
;MVIKDLLHHMQQANRLHELCYQEGDDLEMDIFAAVNSVSDSLKDLLHDSKGSSRLIVDPELQSKFMDASRKIGALTQNLFESVRLQCGQCQDDDRKRFANNLASYKGGGNALDALAQQADADRIEKEKKYLESGFERE
;
A
#
# COMPACT_ATOMS: atom_id res chain seq x y z
N MET A 1 -3.79 14.51 4.47
CA MET A 1 -2.86 13.42 4.79
C MET A 1 -2.59 12.67 3.51
N VAL A 2 -1.36 12.70 3.00
CA VAL A 2 -1.02 12.03 1.72
C VAL A 2 -0.02 10.95 2.05
N ILE A 3 -0.39 9.69 1.83
CA ILE A 3 0.57 8.59 1.86
C ILE A 3 1.33 8.63 0.53
N LYS A 4 2.30 9.54 0.43
CA LYS A 4 3.08 9.73 -0.81
C LYS A 4 3.74 8.43 -1.28
N ASP A 5 4.12 7.60 -0.31
CA ASP A 5 4.77 6.33 -0.56
C ASP A 5 3.84 5.26 -1.12
N LEU A 6 2.52 5.39 -0.97
CA LEU A 6 1.57 4.42 -1.51
C LEU A 6 1.60 4.42 -3.05
N LEU A 7 1.66 5.61 -3.66
CA LEU A 7 1.76 5.73 -5.13
C LEU A 7 3.07 5.12 -5.64
N HIS A 8 4.19 5.42 -4.96
CA HIS A 8 5.49 4.86 -5.29
C HIS A 8 5.50 3.33 -5.16
N HIS A 9 4.95 2.81 -4.07
CA HIS A 9 4.85 1.38 -3.79
C HIS A 9 4.00 0.66 -4.86
N MET A 10 2.88 1.25 -5.26
CA MET A 10 2.03 0.75 -6.35
C MET A 10 2.74 0.75 -7.70
N GLN A 11 3.59 1.75 -7.98
CA GLN A 11 4.44 1.77 -9.18
C GLN A 11 5.47 0.64 -9.18
N GLN A 12 6.13 0.37 -8.05
CA GLN A 12 7.07 -0.77 -7.95
C GLN A 12 6.35 -2.10 -8.16
N ALA A 13 5.16 -2.26 -7.58
CA ALA A 13 4.36 -3.47 -7.74
C ALA A 13 3.92 -3.69 -9.21
N ASN A 14 3.57 -2.61 -9.93
CA ASN A 14 3.26 -2.68 -11.36
C ASN A 14 4.48 -3.03 -12.20
N ARG A 15 5.64 -2.45 -11.90
CA ARG A 15 6.89 -2.78 -12.61
C ARG A 15 7.24 -4.27 -12.47
N LEU A 16 7.10 -4.82 -11.27
CA LEU A 16 7.32 -6.24 -11.03
C LEU A 16 6.34 -7.12 -11.83
N HIS A 17 5.09 -6.68 -11.97
CA HIS A 17 4.11 -7.35 -12.81
C HIS A 17 4.52 -7.36 -14.28
N GLU A 18 4.92 -6.22 -14.82
CA GLU A 18 5.35 -6.12 -16.22
C GLU A 18 6.54 -7.05 -16.51
N LEU A 19 7.53 -7.07 -15.61
CA LEU A 19 8.69 -7.96 -15.73
C LEU A 19 8.33 -9.45 -15.75
N CYS A 20 7.33 -9.87 -14.97
CA CYS A 20 6.89 -11.26 -14.96
C CYS A 20 6.12 -11.69 -16.21
N TYR A 21 5.64 -10.76 -17.02
CA TYR A 21 4.96 -11.02 -18.30
C TYR A 21 5.85 -10.75 -19.50
N GLN A 22 7.06 -10.24 -19.28
CA GLN A 22 8.04 -10.00 -20.32
C GLN A 22 8.65 -11.35 -20.74
N GLU A 23 8.84 -11.54 -22.05
CA GLU A 23 9.50 -12.74 -22.61
C GLU A 23 10.97 -12.41 -22.90
N GLY A 24 11.90 -13.25 -22.45
CA GLY A 24 13.35 -13.09 -22.67
C GLY A 24 14.20 -13.90 -21.70
N ASP A 25 15.44 -14.20 -22.09
CA ASP A 25 16.32 -15.17 -21.39
C ASP A 25 17.01 -14.65 -20.10
N ASP A 26 16.87 -13.37 -19.73
CA ASP A 26 17.66 -12.76 -18.63
C ASP A 26 16.84 -11.96 -17.59
N LEU A 27 15.54 -12.21 -17.46
CA LEU A 27 14.66 -11.43 -16.57
C LEU A 27 14.79 -11.78 -15.08
N GLU A 28 15.48 -12.86 -14.74
CA GLU A 28 15.57 -13.35 -13.36
C GLU A 28 16.18 -12.30 -12.41
N MET A 29 17.31 -11.69 -12.78
CA MET A 29 17.95 -10.65 -11.97
C MET A 29 17.10 -9.37 -11.85
N ASP A 30 16.41 -8.98 -12.92
CA ASP A 30 15.52 -7.81 -12.92
C ASP A 30 14.30 -8.04 -12.04
N ILE A 31 13.73 -9.25 -12.09
CA ILE A 31 12.62 -9.66 -11.22
C ILE A 31 13.07 -9.65 -9.75
N PHE A 32 14.25 -10.21 -9.43
CA PHE A 32 14.80 -10.13 -8.07
C PHE A 32 15.02 -8.68 -7.59
N ALA A 33 15.53 -7.80 -8.46
CA ALA A 33 15.72 -6.39 -8.14
C ALA A 33 14.38 -5.65 -7.92
N ALA A 34 13.38 -5.93 -8.76
CA ALA A 34 12.04 -5.36 -8.63
C ALA A 34 11.33 -5.86 -7.35
N VAL A 35 11.51 -7.13 -7.01
CA VAL A 35 11.05 -7.70 -5.73
C VAL A 35 11.67 -6.95 -4.57
N ASN A 36 12.99 -6.77 -4.51
CA ASN A 36 13.62 -6.01 -3.42
C ASN A 36 13.10 -4.57 -3.35
N SER A 37 12.87 -3.92 -4.49
CA SER A 37 12.32 -2.56 -4.56
C SER A 37 10.89 -2.47 -4.01
N VAL A 38 10.05 -3.46 -4.29
CA VAL A 38 8.71 -3.60 -3.66
C VAL A 38 8.85 -3.80 -2.14
N SER A 39 9.94 -4.39 -1.66
CA SER A 39 10.15 -4.71 -0.24
C SER A 39 10.45 -3.46 0.54
N ASP A 40 11.38 -2.69 0.03
CA ASP A 40 11.85 -1.49 0.69
C ASP A 40 10.74 -0.43 0.67
N SER A 41 10.06 -0.26 -0.48
CA SER A 41 8.88 0.61 -0.54
C SER A 41 7.73 0.19 0.38
N LEU A 42 7.57 -1.11 0.69
CA LEU A 42 6.61 -1.55 1.71
C LEU A 42 7.03 -1.14 3.11
N LYS A 43 8.32 -1.29 3.45
CA LYS A 43 8.83 -0.91 4.78
C LYS A 43 8.58 0.57 5.02
N ASP A 44 8.86 1.39 4.01
CA ASP A 44 8.62 2.83 4.02
C ASP A 44 7.11 3.12 4.18
N LEU A 45 6.26 2.48 3.37
CA LEU A 45 4.80 2.61 3.48
C LEU A 45 4.28 2.26 4.88
N LEU A 46 4.74 1.17 5.49
CA LEU A 46 4.31 0.75 6.83
C LEU A 46 4.81 1.71 7.91
N HIS A 47 6.03 2.21 7.77
CA HIS A 47 6.58 3.24 8.65
C HIS A 47 5.74 4.52 8.59
N ASP A 48 5.45 5.00 7.39
CA ASP A 48 4.65 6.18 7.13
C ASP A 48 3.19 6.02 7.57
N SER A 49 2.62 4.84 7.34
CA SER A 49 1.26 4.50 7.80
C SER A 49 1.19 4.56 9.34
N LYS A 50 2.21 4.05 10.04
CA LYS A 50 2.28 4.12 11.50
C LYS A 50 2.46 5.56 12.01
N GLY A 51 3.19 6.40 11.28
CA GLY A 51 3.29 7.83 11.59
C GLY A 51 1.95 8.54 11.38
N SER A 52 1.32 8.29 10.24
CA SER A 52 0.05 8.87 9.80
C SER A 52 -1.11 8.49 10.72
N SER A 53 -1.16 7.24 11.19
CA SER A 53 -2.23 6.77 12.08
C SER A 53 -2.30 7.55 13.39
N ARG A 54 -1.18 8.07 13.89
CA ARG A 54 -1.14 8.94 15.08
C ARG A 54 -1.85 10.28 14.89
N LEU A 55 -2.04 10.70 13.64
CA LEU A 55 -2.75 11.92 13.28
C LEU A 55 -4.26 11.69 13.13
N ILE A 56 -4.71 10.43 13.09
CA ILE A 56 -6.12 10.07 13.03
C ILE A 56 -6.72 10.17 14.44
N VAL A 57 -7.59 11.15 14.63
CA VAL A 57 -8.22 11.44 15.92
C VAL A 57 -9.33 10.44 16.25
N ASP A 58 -10.07 9.99 15.23
CA ASP A 58 -11.15 9.03 15.41
C ASP A 58 -10.58 7.61 15.70
N PRO A 59 -10.86 7.00 16.87
CA PRO A 59 -10.27 5.72 17.26
C PRO A 59 -10.70 4.55 16.37
N GLU A 60 -11.94 4.55 15.88
CA GLU A 60 -12.45 3.48 15.02
C GLU A 60 -11.77 3.54 13.64
N LEU A 61 -11.66 4.75 13.08
CA LEU A 61 -10.98 4.99 11.82
C LEU A 61 -9.49 4.71 11.92
N GLN A 62 -8.85 5.09 13.03
CA GLN A 62 -7.45 4.76 13.32
C GLN A 62 -7.24 3.24 13.35
N SER A 63 -8.13 2.48 14.00
CA SER A 63 -8.07 1.02 14.02
C SER A 63 -8.20 0.44 12.60
N LYS A 64 -9.22 0.86 11.84
CA LYS A 64 -9.44 0.40 10.46
C LYS A 64 -8.24 0.69 9.56
N PHE A 65 -7.64 1.87 9.71
CA PHE A 65 -6.44 2.28 8.99
C PHE A 65 -5.24 1.39 9.29
N MET A 66 -4.99 1.10 10.58
CA MET A 66 -3.91 0.22 11.01
C MET A 66 -4.11 -1.23 10.54
N ASP A 67 -5.35 -1.70 10.51
CA ASP A 67 -5.69 -3.04 10.03
C ASP A 67 -5.55 -3.15 8.51
N ALA A 68 -5.95 -2.11 7.76
CA ALA A 68 -5.70 -2.02 6.32
C ALA A 68 -4.19 -1.99 6.00
N SER A 69 -3.41 -1.23 6.78
CA SER A 69 -1.95 -1.18 6.66
C SER A 69 -1.32 -2.56 6.88
N ARG A 70 -1.74 -3.29 7.93
CA ARG A 70 -1.30 -4.67 8.20
C ARG A 70 -1.68 -5.63 7.08
N LYS A 71 -2.88 -5.50 6.53
CA LYS A 71 -3.37 -6.32 5.42
C LYS A 71 -2.52 -6.10 4.15
N ILE A 72 -2.15 -4.86 3.83
CA ILE A 72 -1.21 -4.58 2.73
C ILE A 72 0.15 -5.23 3.01
N GLY A 73 0.65 -5.15 4.24
CA GLY A 73 1.87 -5.85 4.65
C GLY A 73 1.84 -7.35 4.32
N ALA A 74 0.77 -8.03 4.71
CA ALA A 74 0.58 -9.46 4.44
C ALA A 74 0.46 -9.77 2.94
N LEU A 75 -0.30 -8.95 2.19
CA LEU A 75 -0.46 -9.10 0.74
C LEU A 75 0.88 -8.94 0.00
N THR A 76 1.72 -8.04 0.47
CA THR A 76 3.05 -7.84 -0.11
C THR A 76 3.98 -9.01 0.21
N GLN A 77 3.94 -9.55 1.43
CA GLN A 77 4.67 -10.79 1.75
C GLN A 77 4.25 -11.97 0.85
N ASN A 78 2.96 -12.10 0.54
CA ASN A 78 2.48 -13.12 -0.40
C ASN A 78 3.01 -12.90 -1.83
N LEU A 79 3.16 -11.65 -2.26
CA LEU A 79 3.83 -11.28 -3.52
C LEU A 79 5.30 -11.72 -3.51
N PHE A 80 6.05 -11.45 -2.43
CA PHE A 80 7.43 -11.92 -2.25
C PHE A 80 7.56 -13.43 -2.34
N GLU A 81 6.72 -14.13 -1.59
CA GLU A 81 6.78 -15.58 -1.51
C GLU A 81 6.47 -16.21 -2.87
N SER A 82 5.54 -15.62 -3.63
CA SER A 82 5.24 -16.06 -5.00
C SER A 82 6.49 -15.95 -5.89
N VAL A 83 7.15 -14.79 -5.92
CA VAL A 83 8.33 -14.62 -6.79
C VAL A 83 9.54 -15.44 -6.30
N ARG A 84 9.72 -15.56 -4.98
CA ARG A 84 10.78 -16.39 -4.39
C ARG A 84 10.60 -17.86 -4.76
N LEU A 85 9.38 -18.40 -4.63
CA LEU A 85 9.08 -19.79 -5.01
C LEU A 85 9.33 -20.03 -6.50
N GLN A 86 9.21 -18.98 -7.31
CA GLN A 86 9.40 -19.02 -8.75
C GLN A 86 10.87 -18.89 -9.17
N CYS A 87 11.80 -18.59 -8.26
CA CYS A 87 13.19 -18.21 -8.59
C CYS A 87 13.27 -17.21 -9.77
N GLY A 88 12.33 -16.27 -9.86
CA GLY A 88 12.26 -15.32 -10.98
C GLY A 88 11.80 -15.90 -12.34
N GLN A 89 11.43 -17.19 -12.43
CA GLN A 89 11.06 -17.84 -13.69
C GLN A 89 9.57 -17.71 -14.07
N CYS A 90 8.75 -17.02 -13.26
CA CYS A 90 7.35 -16.63 -13.51
C CYS A 90 6.62 -17.52 -14.55
N GLN A 91 6.40 -18.81 -14.25
CA GLN A 91 5.71 -19.78 -15.12
C GLN A 91 4.20 -19.52 -15.19
N ASP A 92 3.44 -20.16 -16.08
CA ASP A 92 2.02 -19.80 -16.34
C ASP A 92 1.08 -19.87 -15.12
N ASP A 93 1.13 -20.94 -14.33
CA ASP A 93 0.30 -21.06 -13.11
C ASP A 93 0.75 -20.08 -12.01
N ASP A 94 2.04 -19.78 -12.02
CA ASP A 94 2.73 -18.86 -11.15
C ASP A 94 2.41 -17.39 -11.48
N ARG A 95 2.26 -17.06 -12.76
CA ARG A 95 1.80 -15.76 -13.27
C ARG A 95 0.37 -15.46 -12.84
N LYS A 96 -0.52 -16.47 -12.85
CA LYS A 96 -1.90 -16.33 -12.36
C LYS A 96 -1.93 -16.05 -10.86
N ARG A 97 -1.17 -16.82 -10.08
CA ARG A 97 -1.05 -16.61 -8.63
C ARG A 97 -0.50 -15.21 -8.32
N PHE A 98 0.55 -14.81 -9.02
CA PHE A 98 1.15 -13.49 -8.90
C PHE A 98 0.15 -12.38 -9.25
N ALA A 99 -0.58 -12.50 -10.36
CA ALA A 99 -1.60 -11.54 -10.77
C ALA A 99 -2.75 -11.41 -9.76
N ASN A 100 -3.22 -12.51 -9.20
CA ASN A 100 -4.26 -12.50 -8.16
C ASN A 100 -3.77 -11.81 -6.88
N ASN A 101 -2.53 -12.08 -6.47
CA ASN A 101 -1.91 -11.43 -5.32
C ASN A 101 -1.73 -9.93 -5.57
N LEU A 102 -1.29 -9.54 -6.76
CA LEU A 102 -1.18 -8.15 -7.16
C LEU A 102 -2.54 -7.44 -7.18
N ALA A 103 -3.59 -8.07 -7.72
CA ALA A 103 -4.93 -7.49 -7.74
C ALA A 103 -5.46 -7.26 -6.30
N SER A 104 -5.26 -8.24 -5.42
CA SER A 104 -5.61 -8.14 -4.00
C SER A 104 -4.84 -7.01 -3.31
N TYR A 105 -3.55 -6.91 -3.62
CA TYR A 105 -2.67 -5.86 -3.12
C TYR A 105 -3.12 -4.46 -3.59
N LYS A 106 -3.43 -4.27 -4.88
CA LYS A 106 -3.97 -3.01 -5.42
C LYS A 106 -5.27 -2.61 -4.73
N GLY A 107 -6.17 -3.58 -4.53
CA GLY A 107 -7.42 -3.35 -3.80
C GLY A 107 -7.17 -2.94 -2.34
N GLY A 108 -6.20 -3.56 -1.68
CA GLY A 108 -5.76 -3.18 -0.34
C GLY A 108 -5.21 -1.75 -0.28
N GLY A 109 -4.33 -1.39 -1.21
CA GLY A 109 -3.78 -0.04 -1.36
C GLY A 109 -4.87 1.02 -1.49
N ASN A 110 -5.83 0.80 -2.39
CA ASN A 110 -6.97 1.71 -2.57
C ASN A 110 -7.82 1.86 -1.30
N ALA A 111 -8.02 0.77 -0.54
CA ALA A 111 -8.75 0.83 0.73
C ALA A 111 -7.99 1.65 1.79
N LEU A 112 -6.66 1.51 1.86
CA LEU A 112 -5.83 2.31 2.76
C LEU A 112 -5.88 3.79 2.38
N ASP A 113 -5.80 4.11 1.10
CA ASP A 113 -5.90 5.51 0.61
C ASP A 113 -7.27 6.12 0.94
N ALA A 114 -8.36 5.38 0.72
CA ALA A 114 -9.70 5.84 1.06
C ALA A 114 -9.85 6.14 2.57
N LEU A 115 -9.30 5.28 3.44
CA LEU A 115 -9.29 5.51 4.89
C LEU A 115 -8.43 6.74 5.26
N ALA A 116 -7.31 6.96 4.56
CA ALA A 116 -6.47 8.14 4.76
C ALA A 116 -7.21 9.43 4.39
N GLN A 117 -7.90 9.43 3.24
CA GLN A 117 -8.71 10.56 2.77
C GLN A 117 -9.88 10.84 3.70
N GLN A 118 -10.58 9.79 4.15
CA GLN A 118 -11.66 9.92 5.13
C GLN A 118 -11.17 10.56 6.42
N ALA A 119 -10.02 10.12 6.94
CA ALA A 119 -9.45 10.70 8.16
C ALA A 119 -9.04 12.16 8.00
N ASP A 120 -8.58 12.55 6.81
CA ASP A 120 -8.25 13.95 6.51
C ASP A 120 -9.51 14.83 6.44
N ALA A 121 -10.58 14.32 5.81
CA ALA A 121 -11.87 15.00 5.72
C ALA A 121 -12.50 15.19 7.11
N ASP A 122 -12.51 14.14 7.94
CA ASP A 122 -12.99 14.18 9.33
C ASP A 122 -12.26 15.24 10.16
N ARG A 123 -10.94 15.36 9.96
CA ARG A 123 -10.12 16.37 10.63
C ARG A 123 -10.52 17.78 10.19
N ILE A 124 -10.65 18.03 8.89
CA ILE A 124 -11.05 19.33 8.34
C ILE A 124 -12.44 19.73 8.83
N GLU A 125 -13.38 18.79 8.87
CA GLU A 125 -14.74 19.07 9.36
C GLU A 125 -14.76 19.43 10.86
N LYS A 126 -13.99 18.70 11.68
CA LYS A 126 -13.85 19.02 13.12
C LYS A 126 -13.20 20.38 13.35
N GLU A 127 -12.18 20.72 12.58
CA GLU A 127 -11.51 22.03 12.64
C GLU A 127 -12.47 23.16 12.25
N LYS A 128 -13.26 22.97 11.18
CA LYS A 128 -14.28 23.92 10.76
C LYS A 128 -15.35 24.13 11.84
N LYS A 129 -15.87 23.07 12.45
CA LYS A 129 -16.84 23.16 13.56
C LYS A 129 -16.27 23.88 14.78
N TYR A 130 -14.99 23.67 15.07
CA TYR A 130 -14.31 24.36 16.17
C TYR A 130 -14.20 25.87 15.90
N LEU A 131 -13.84 26.26 14.67
CA LEU A 131 -13.79 27.67 14.27
C LEU A 131 -15.18 28.33 14.27
N GLU A 132 -16.22 27.62 13.82
CA GLU A 132 -17.60 28.13 13.82
C GLU A 132 -18.17 28.29 15.23
N SER A 133 -17.85 27.38 16.16
CA SER A 133 -18.29 27.46 17.57
C SER A 133 -17.42 28.34 18.47
N GLY A 134 -16.19 28.68 18.04
CA GLY A 134 -15.27 29.56 18.76
C GLY A 134 -15.60 31.05 18.65
N PHE A 135 -16.47 31.46 17.73
CA PHE A 135 -16.87 32.87 17.53
C PHE A 135 -18.10 33.32 18.35
N GLU A 136 -18.71 32.45 19.15
CA GLU A 136 -19.90 32.78 19.97
C GLU A 136 -19.60 33.24 21.42
N ARG A 137 -18.37 33.68 21.73
CA ARG A 137 -18.08 34.28 23.04
C ARG A 137 -17.23 35.54 22.95
N GLU A 138 -17.89 36.66 22.65
CA GLU A 138 -17.60 37.98 23.23
C GLU A 138 -18.90 38.70 23.56
#